data_AF-A0A9E3C3U1-F1
#
_entry.id   AF-A0A9E3C3U1-F1
#
_cell.length_a   1.000
_cell.length_b   1.000
_cell.length_c   1.000
_cell.angle_alpha   90.00
_cell.angle_beta   90.00
_cell.angle_gamma   90.00
#
_symmetry.space_group_name_H-M   'P 1'
#
loop_
_entity.id
_entity.type
_entity.pdbx_description
1 polymer ?
#
loop_
_entity_poly.entity_id
_entity_poly.type
_entity_poly.pdbx_seq_one_letter_code
_entity_poly.pdbx_strand_id
1 'polypeptide(L)'
;MDRTAFIERFCIVILVQVVNKMGRRLSPNPQIEAGRVYEAFRLARGQASLSREAFIEAVAPELAGLFCDWQRGKRVDHHAMAGAVFDGLQRAGASITLAPQRQDGPTSIRRSA
;
A
#
# COMPACT_ATOMS: atom_id res chain seq x y z
N MET A 1 4.00 -14.78 2.50
CA MET A 1 2.58 -14.38 2.34
C MET A 1 2.25 -14.41 0.85
N ASP A 2 1.04 -14.79 0.45
CA ASP A 2 0.63 -14.75 -0.96
C ASP A 2 0.16 -13.35 -1.39
N ARG A 3 0.19 -13.11 -2.71
CA ARG A 3 -0.10 -11.81 -3.32
C ARG A 3 -1.53 -11.34 -3.07
N THR A 4 -2.50 -12.24 -3.20
CA THR A 4 -3.92 -11.90 -3.07
C THR A 4 -4.23 -11.45 -1.65
N ALA A 5 -3.83 -12.22 -0.66
CA ALA A 5 -4.00 -11.85 0.75
C ALA A 5 -3.29 -10.54 1.08
N PHE A 6 -2.14 -10.25 0.45
CA PHE A 6 -1.43 -8.99 0.65
C PHE A 6 -2.25 -7.82 0.14
N ILE A 7 -2.73 -7.92 -1.11
CA ILE A 7 -3.53 -6.89 -1.76
C ILE A 7 -4.79 -6.61 -0.94
N GLU A 8 -5.57 -7.63 -0.57
CA GLU A 8 -6.81 -7.47 0.20
C GLU A 8 -6.58 -6.75 1.54
N ARG A 9 -5.50 -7.08 2.24
CA ARG A 9 -5.20 -6.50 3.55
C ARG A 9 -4.65 -5.09 3.45
N PHE A 10 -3.86 -4.81 2.42
CA PHE A 10 -3.11 -3.57 2.31
C PHE A 10 -3.82 -2.48 1.48
N CYS A 11 -4.68 -2.86 0.53
CA CYS A 11 -5.29 -1.93 -0.42
C CYS A 11 -6.11 -0.82 0.26
N ILE A 12 -6.84 -1.13 1.34
CA ILE A 12 -7.60 -0.15 2.13
C ILE A 12 -6.67 0.87 2.79
N VAL A 13 -5.55 0.40 3.36
CA VAL A 13 -4.57 1.29 4.01
C VAL A 13 -3.90 2.18 2.97
N ILE A 14 -3.52 1.63 1.82
CA ILE A 14 -2.99 2.42 0.68
C ILE A 14 -4.00 3.47 0.21
N LEU A 15 -5.28 3.12 0.07
CA LEU A 15 -6.31 4.03 -0.38
C LEU A 15 -6.41 5.25 0.54
N VAL A 16 -6.50 4.99 1.85
CA VAL A 16 -6.67 6.02 2.88
C VAL A 16 -5.40 6.85 3.06
N GLN A 17 -4.23 6.20 3.12
CA GLN A 17 -2.99 6.87 3.51
C GLN A 17 -2.23 7.48 2.34
N VAL A 18 -2.40 6.96 1.13
CA VAL A 18 -1.59 7.36 -0.03
C VAL A 18 -2.50 7.97 -1.09
N VAL A 19 -3.43 7.20 -1.67
CA VAL A 19 -4.25 7.65 -2.81
C VAL A 19 -5.06 8.91 -2.51
N ASN A 20 -5.80 8.93 -1.38
CA ASN A 20 -6.58 10.10 -0.99
C ASN A 20 -5.72 11.35 -0.71
N LYS A 21 -4.48 11.16 -0.25
CA LYS A 21 -3.54 12.27 0.02
C LYS A 21 -2.81 12.75 -1.24
N MET A 22 -2.66 11.87 -2.24
CA MET A 22 -2.08 12.21 -3.54
C MET A 22 -3.00 13.06 -4.40
N GLY A 23 -4.32 12.86 -4.35
CA GLY A 23 -5.30 13.63 -5.14
C GLY A 23 -5.25 15.17 -4.96
N ARG A 24 -4.42 15.67 -4.04
CA ARG A 24 -4.16 17.09 -3.81
C ARG A 24 -2.86 17.61 -4.44
N ARG A 25 -2.09 16.78 -5.14
CA ARG A 25 -0.77 17.13 -5.71
C ARG A 25 -0.81 17.14 -7.24
N LEU A 26 -0.01 17.99 -7.88
CA LEU A 26 0.08 18.07 -9.35
C LEU A 26 1.18 17.16 -9.92
N SER A 27 2.22 16.83 -9.15
CA SER A 27 3.32 15.97 -9.58
C SER A 27 3.84 15.12 -8.42
N PRO A 28 3.56 13.80 -8.39
CA PRO A 28 4.09 12.92 -7.36
C PRO A 28 5.52 12.52 -7.71
N ASN A 29 6.44 12.62 -6.75
CA ASN A 29 7.77 12.06 -6.90
C ASN A 29 7.74 10.58 -6.46
N PRO A 30 8.14 9.62 -7.31
CA PRO A 30 8.03 8.19 -6.99
C PRO A 30 8.73 7.78 -5.70
N GLN A 31 9.89 8.35 -5.37
CA GLN A 31 10.64 8.07 -4.15
C GLN A 31 9.92 8.61 -2.91
N ILE A 32 9.34 9.81 -3.01
CA ILE A 32 8.54 10.39 -1.91
C ILE A 32 7.29 9.55 -1.66
N GLU A 33 6.59 9.14 -2.71
CA GLU A 33 5.38 8.34 -2.57
C GLU A 33 5.70 6.90 -2.14
N ALA A 34 6.81 6.29 -2.58
CA ALA A 34 7.28 5.02 -2.04
C ALA A 34 7.62 5.11 -0.54
N GLY A 35 8.20 6.24 -0.10
CA GLY A 35 8.39 6.52 1.33
C GLY A 35 7.08 6.60 2.11
N ARG A 36 6.02 7.17 1.52
CA ARG A 36 4.68 7.20 2.14
C ARG A 36 4.01 5.83 2.16
N VAL A 37 4.21 5.05 1.10
CA VAL A 37 3.77 3.66 1.04
C VAL A 37 4.45 2.83 2.12
N TYR A 38 5.74 3.05 2.39
CA TYR A 38 6.43 2.41 3.51
C TYR A 38 5.79 2.77 4.86
N GLU A 39 5.47 4.04 5.11
CA GLU A 39 4.76 4.43 6.34
C GLU A 39 3.36 3.79 6.42
N ALA A 40 2.63 3.75 5.31
CA ALA A 40 1.34 3.05 5.23
C ALA A 40 1.50 1.55 5.51
N PHE A 41 2.56 0.92 5.01
CA PHE A 41 2.88 -0.48 5.25
C PHE A 41 3.13 -0.74 6.73
N ARG A 42 3.88 0.13 7.41
CA ARG A 42 4.05 0.07 8.86
C ARG A 42 2.74 0.25 9.63
N LEU A 43 1.88 1.17 9.19
CA LEU A 43 0.55 1.38 9.80
C LEU A 43 -0.34 0.14 9.66
N ALA A 44 -0.23 -0.58 8.55
CA ALA A 44 -0.86 -1.89 8.34
C ALA A 44 -0.21 -3.02 9.17
N ARG A 45 0.71 -2.68 10.08
CA ARG A 45 1.55 -3.62 10.84
C ARG A 45 2.29 -4.59 9.91
N GLY A 46 2.69 -4.08 8.76
CA GLY A 46 3.51 -4.79 7.79
C GLY A 46 4.96 -4.85 8.26
N GLN A 47 5.60 -6.00 8.05
CA GLN A 47 7.03 -6.14 8.20
C GLN A 47 7.62 -6.72 6.90
N ALA A 48 8.76 -6.18 6.51
CA ALA A 48 9.57 -6.68 5.43
C ALA A 48 11.00 -6.88 5.95
N SER A 49 11.72 -7.88 5.44
CA SER A 49 13.14 -8.06 5.77
C SER A 49 14.09 -7.02 5.15
N LEU A 50 13.54 -5.97 4.54
CA LEU A 50 14.30 -4.88 3.93
C LEU A 50 14.40 -3.69 4.89
N SER A 51 15.50 -2.94 4.76
CA SER A 51 15.57 -1.59 5.33
C SER A 51 14.56 -0.66 4.66
N ARG A 52 14.35 0.51 5.26
CA ARG A 52 13.50 1.55 4.67
C ARG A 52 14.02 1.97 3.29
N GLU A 53 15.32 2.21 3.15
CA GLU A 53 15.93 2.59 1.88
C GLU A 53 15.72 1.51 0.82
N ALA A 54 16.03 0.25 1.14
CA ALA A 54 15.88 -0.87 0.20
C ALA A 54 14.41 -1.11 -0.18
N PHE A 55 13.47 -0.88 0.75
CA PHE A 55 12.04 -0.90 0.43
C PHE A 55 11.70 0.18 -0.60
N ILE A 56 12.14 1.42 -0.38
CA ILE A 56 11.85 2.55 -1.27
C ILE A 56 12.44 2.31 -2.66
N GLU A 57 13.68 1.82 -2.74
CA GLU A 57 14.34 1.49 -4.00
C GLU A 57 13.61 0.36 -4.75
N ALA A 58 13.11 -0.65 -4.04
CA ALA A 58 12.36 -1.74 -4.65
C ALA A 58 10.98 -1.30 -5.18
N VAL A 59 10.31 -0.38 -4.48
CA VAL A 59 8.91 -0.02 -4.74
C VAL A 59 8.77 1.20 -5.67
N ALA A 60 9.68 2.18 -5.59
CA ALA A 60 9.57 3.41 -6.38
C ALA A 60 9.44 3.18 -7.90
N PRO A 61 10.20 2.26 -8.54
CA PRO A 61 10.05 1.97 -9.96
C PRO A 61 8.66 1.42 -10.32
N GLU A 62 8.08 0.57 -9.46
CA GLU A 62 6.75 -0.02 -9.66
C GLU A 62 5.65 1.05 -9.59
N LEU A 63 5.81 2.02 -8.70
CA LEU A 63 4.84 3.11 -8.56
C LEU A 63 4.95 4.16 -9.67
N ALA A 64 6.13 4.33 -10.28
CA ALA A 64 6.33 5.33 -11.33
C ALA A 64 5.35 5.15 -12.50
N GLY A 65 5.12 3.90 -12.93
CA GLY A 65 4.15 3.59 -13.99
C GLY A 65 2.72 4.00 -13.63
N LEU A 66 2.30 3.73 -12.39
CA LEU A 66 0.98 4.11 -11.89
C LEU A 66 0.80 5.63 -11.78
N PHE A 67 1.88 6.36 -11.47
CA PHE A 67 1.86 7.82 -11.40
C PHE A 67 1.84 8.50 -12.77
N CYS A 68 2.52 7.93 -13.76
CA CYS A 68 2.40 8.41 -15.14
C CYS A 68 0.95 8.30 -15.64
N ASP A 69 0.24 7.23 -15.30
CA ASP A 69 -1.17 7.08 -15.64
C ASP A 69 -2.07 8.09 -14.90
N TRP A 70 -1.76 8.39 -13.64
CA TRP A 70 -2.47 9.43 -12.89
C TRP A 70 -2.29 10.83 -13.47
N GLN A 71 -1.07 11.20 -13.88
CA GLN A 71 -0.80 12.48 -14.54
C GLN A 71 -1.56 12.63 -15.86
N ARG A 72 -1.96 11.54 -16.50
CA ARG A 72 -2.82 11.52 -17.69
C ARG A 72 -4.32 11.58 -17.37
N GLY A 73 -4.68 11.84 -16.11
CA GLY A 73 -6.06 11.93 -15.65
C GLY A 73 -6.74 10.58 -15.39
N LYS A 74 -6.00 9.46 -15.42
CA LYS A 74 -6.56 8.17 -15.01
C LYS A 74 -6.62 8.10 -13.48
N ARG A 75 -7.65 7.43 -12.96
CA ARG A 75 -7.78 7.21 -11.52
C ARG A 75 -6.72 6.21 -11.05
N VAL A 76 -6.05 6.50 -9.94
CA VAL A 76 -5.14 5.55 -9.29
C VAL A 76 -5.95 4.41 -8.70
N ASP A 77 -5.70 3.19 -9.16
CA ASP A 77 -6.26 1.99 -8.55
C ASP A 77 -5.38 1.56 -7.37
N HIS A 78 -5.98 1.57 -6.18
CA HIS A 78 -5.34 1.18 -4.93
C HIS A 78 -5.03 -0.32 -4.87
N HIS A 79 -5.77 -1.17 -5.61
CA HIS A 79 -5.45 -2.59 -5.75
C HIS A 79 -4.19 -2.77 -6.63
N ALA A 80 -4.14 -2.07 -7.77
CA ALA A 80 -2.95 -2.07 -8.62
C ALA A 80 -1.73 -1.55 -7.86
N MET A 81 -1.89 -0.50 -7.05
CA MET A 81 -0.82 0.04 -6.21
C MET A 81 -0.36 -0.95 -5.14
N ALA A 82 -1.28 -1.62 -4.44
CA ALA A 82 -0.91 -2.67 -3.49
C ALA A 82 -0.19 -3.84 -4.18
N GLY A 83 -0.65 -4.24 -5.37
CA GLY A 83 0.01 -5.27 -6.17
C GLY A 83 1.43 -4.88 -6.58
N ALA A 84 1.61 -3.67 -7.08
CA ALA A 84 2.91 -3.11 -7.45
C ALA A 84 3.91 -3.12 -6.27
N VAL A 85 3.44 -2.79 -5.06
CA VAL A 85 4.27 -2.87 -3.85
C VAL A 85 4.69 -4.31 -3.57
N PHE A 86 3.76 -5.26 -3.63
CA PHE A 86 4.07 -6.67 -3.42
C PHE A 86 5.09 -7.18 -4.43
N ASP A 87 4.90 -6.85 -5.71
CA ASP A 87 5.74 -7.32 -6.81
C ASP A 87 7.17 -6.75 -6.68
N GLY A 88 7.31 -5.48 -6.31
CA GLY A 88 8.61 -4.86 -6.03
C GLY A 88 9.34 -5.53 -4.86
N LEU A 89 8.63 -5.78 -3.75
CA LEU A 89 9.20 -6.46 -2.58
C LEU A 89 9.57 -7.91 -2.87
N GLN A 90 8.72 -8.65 -3.59
CA GLN A 90 9.00 -10.03 -3.97
C GLN A 90 10.23 -10.11 -4.88
N ARG A 91 10.35 -9.20 -5.86
CA ARG A 91 11.52 -9.15 -6.76
C ARG A 91 12.81 -8.84 -6.00
N ALA A 92 12.74 -8.01 -4.96
CA ALA A 92 13.85 -7.74 -4.06
C ALA A 92 14.15 -8.91 -3.08
N GLY A 93 13.43 -10.03 -3.17
CA GLY A 93 13.63 -11.19 -2.30
C GLY A 93 13.19 -10.95 -0.85
N ALA A 94 12.32 -9.96 -0.61
CA ALA A 94 11.86 -9.65 0.74
C ALA A 94 10.94 -10.75 1.28
N SER A 95 11.15 -11.13 2.53
CA SER A 95 10.10 -11.80 3.31
C SER A 95 9.08 -10.74 3.74
N ILE A 96 7.79 -11.00 3.52
CA ILE A 96 6.70 -10.04 3.75
C ILE A 96 5.69 -10.65 4.71
N THR A 97 5.33 -9.88 5.73
CA THR A 97 4.21 -10.18 6.63
C THR A 97 3.30 -8.96 6.76
N LEU A 98 2.00 -9.21 6.92
CA LEU A 98 0.99 -8.23 7.27
C LEU A 98 0.11 -8.83 8.36
N ALA A 99 -0.19 -8.03 9.38
CA ALA A 99 -1.16 -8.46 10.38
C ALA A 99 -2.50 -8.79 9.69
N PRO A 100 -3.23 -9.81 10.15
CA PRO A 100 -4.60 -10.00 9.71
C PRO A 100 -5.38 -8.73 10.01
N GLN A 101 -6.20 -8.27 9.05
CA GLN A 101 -7.22 -7.28 9.36
C GLN A 101 -8.08 -7.90 10.46
N ARG A 102 -8.21 -7.20 11.60
CA ARG A 102 -9.23 -7.58 12.56
C ARG A 102 -10.56 -7.46 11.82
N GLN A 103 -11.18 -8.60 11.51
CA GLN A 103 -12.61 -8.63 11.33
C GLN A 103 -13.16 -8.27 12.70
N ASP A 104 -13.46 -6.99 12.91
CA ASP A 104 -14.37 -6.63 13.98
C ASP A 104 -15.66 -7.38 13.66
N GLY A 105 -15.86 -8.50 14.35
CA GLY A 105 -17.07 -9.30 14.26
C GLY A 105 -18.28 -8.38 14.47
N PRO A 106 -19.45 -8.71 13.88
CA PRO A 106 -20.60 -7.82 13.86
C PRO A 106 -20.83 -7.26 15.25
N THR A 107 -20.68 -5.94 15.38
CA THR A 107 -20.91 -5.20 16.61
C THR A 107 -22.29 -5.61 17.09
N SER A 108 -22.34 -6.48 18.09
CA SER A 108 -23.60 -6.84 18.74
C SER A 108 -24.06 -5.59 19.46
N ILE A 109 -24.85 -4.79 18.75
CA ILE A 109 -25.64 -3.71 19.33
C ILE A 109 -26.55 -4.42 20.34
N ARG A 110 -26.12 -4.49 21.59
CA ARG A 110 -27.02 -4.77 22.70
C ARG A 110 -28.01 -3.61 22.71
N ARG A 111 -29.19 -3.84 22.14
CA ARG A 111 -30.37 -3.04 22.46
C ARG A 111 -30.67 -3.33 23.93
N SER A 112 -30.38 -2.37 24.79
CA SER A 112 -30.99 -2.35 26.12
C SER A 112 -32.48 -2.13 25.91
N ALA A 113 -33.27 -3.11 26.34
CA ALA A 113 -34.71 -2.99 26.53
C ALA A 113 -35.02 -2.25 27.83
#